data_AF-A0A645IW46-F1
#
_entry.id   AF-A0A645IW46-F1
#
_cell.length_a   1.000
_cell.length_b   1.000
_cell.length_c   1.000
_cell.angle_alpha   90.00
_cell.angle_beta   90.00
_cell.angle_gamma   90.00
#
_symmetry.space_group_name_H-M   'P 1'
#
loop_
_entity.id
_entity.type
_entity.pdbx_description
1 polymer ?
#
loop_
_entity_poly.entity_id
_entity_poly.type
_entity_poly.pdbx_seq_one_letter_code
_entity_poly.pdbx_strand_id
1 'polypeptide(L)'
;MLSTGRTIRAALDAVTDYGRPALIRLAVLVDRGGVEYPIRADYVGFALGVPANRKILVEFVEEDGADGIFEVGWRSGTGAQSGNR
;
A
#
# COMPACT_ATOMS: atom_id res chain seq x y z
N MET A 1 2.68 1.80 -0.91
CA MET A 1 1.34 2.43 -0.89
C MET A 1 0.98 2.80 0.55
N LEU A 2 0.53 4.03 0.80
CA LEU A 2 -0.06 4.41 2.09
C LEU A 2 -1.51 3.91 2.16
N SER A 3 -1.82 3.14 3.20
CA SER A 3 -3.19 2.68 3.51
C SER A 3 -3.53 3.13 4.94
N THR A 4 -3.73 2.23 5.88
CA THR A 4 -4.08 2.60 7.27
C THR A 4 -2.94 3.20 8.09
N GLY A 5 -1.68 3.01 7.67
CA GLY A 5 -0.48 3.50 8.36
C GLY A 5 0.17 2.49 9.32
N ARG A 6 -0.45 1.33 9.58
CA ARG A 6 0.07 0.31 10.53
C ARG A 6 1.43 -0.25 10.15
N THR A 7 1.65 -0.57 8.87
CA THR A 7 2.94 -1.07 8.38
C THR A 7 4.05 -0.04 8.58
N ILE A 8 3.74 1.23 8.36
CA ILE A 8 4.70 2.31 8.53
C ILE A 8 5.01 2.51 10.00
N ARG A 9 4.00 2.44 10.88
CA ARG A 9 4.23 2.49 12.32
C ARG A 9 5.18 1.37 12.77
N ALA A 10 4.94 0.14 12.34
CA ALA A 10 5.83 -1.00 12.65
C ALA A 10 7.26 -0.78 12.11
N ALA A 11 7.40 -0.21 10.92
CA ALA A 11 8.71 0.12 10.36
C ALA A 11 9.43 1.22 11.16
N LEU A 12 8.71 2.26 11.61
CA LEU A 12 9.27 3.32 12.47
C LEU A 12 9.74 2.75 13.82
N ASP A 13 8.98 1.84 14.41
CA ASP A 13 9.37 1.15 15.64
C ASP A 13 10.66 0.35 15.41
N ALA A 14 10.71 -0.47 14.34
CA ALA A 14 11.91 -1.23 13.99
C ALA A 14 13.14 -0.35 13.77
N VAL A 15 13.02 0.75 13.02
CA VAL A 15 14.13 1.70 12.79
C VAL A 15 14.62 2.30 14.11
N THR A 16 13.70 2.58 15.04
CA THR A 16 14.04 3.12 16.36
C THR A 16 14.71 2.08 17.25
N ASP A 17 14.42 0.79 17.08
CA ASP A 17 15.11 -0.28 17.80
C ASP A 17 16.58 -0.42 17.34
N TYR A 18 16.87 -0.13 16.07
CA TYR A 18 18.24 -0.11 15.54
C TYR A 18 19.03 1.17 15.88
N GLY A 19 18.38 2.23 16.38
CA GLY A 19 19.09 3.45 16.78
C GLY A 19 18.21 4.68 16.95
N ARG A 20 18.83 5.87 16.94
CA ARG A 20 18.15 7.16 17.01
C ARG A 20 18.54 7.99 15.79
N PRO A 21 17.92 7.74 14.63
CA PRO A 21 18.20 8.55 13.44
C PRO A 21 17.85 10.01 13.72
N ALA A 22 18.69 10.93 13.23
CA ALA A 22 18.44 12.37 13.34
C ALA A 22 17.19 12.81 12.54
N LEU A 23 16.81 12.04 11.52
CA LEU A 23 15.66 12.29 10.69
C LEU A 23 15.16 11.01 10.01
N ILE A 24 13.84 10.84 9.91
CA ILE A 24 13.20 9.81 9.09
C ILE A 24 12.27 10.53 8.12
N ARG A 25 12.32 10.16 6.84
CA ARG A 25 11.36 10.61 5.82
C ARG A 25 10.63 9.42 5.22
N LEU A 26 9.35 9.59 4.94
CA LEU A 26 8.48 8.61 4.32
C LEU A 26 8.19 8.99 2.86
N ALA A 27 8.63 8.15 1.93
CA ALA A 27 8.24 8.21 0.54
C ALA A 27 7.25 7.10 0.22
N VAL A 28 6.16 7.43 -0.48
CA VAL A 28 5.18 6.46 -0.96
C VAL A 28 4.93 6.67 -2.45
N LEU A 29 4.88 5.57 -3.21
CA LEU A 29 4.52 5.67 -4.62
C LEU A 29 3.06 6.09 -4.79
N VAL A 30 2.16 5.50 -3.99
CA VAL A 30 0.73 5.79 -4.03
C VAL A 30 0.20 6.14 -2.65
N ASP A 31 -0.53 7.24 -2.54
CA ASP A 31 -1.36 7.61 -1.40
C ASP A 31 -2.85 7.55 -1.78
N ARG A 32 -3.60 6.65 -1.13
CA ARG A 32 -5.03 6.48 -1.39
C ARG A 32 -5.96 7.09 -0.33
N GLY A 33 -5.39 7.78 0.66
CA GLY A 33 -6.10 8.27 1.84
C GLY A 33 -6.57 7.15 2.80
N GLY A 34 -7.48 7.51 3.72
CA GLY A 34 -8.01 6.59 4.74
C GLY A 34 -7.00 6.24 5.84
N VAL A 35 -6.28 7.25 6.34
CA VAL A 35 -5.30 7.09 7.42
C VAL A 35 -6.00 6.88 8.76
N GLU A 36 -5.58 5.85 9.51
CA GLU A 36 -6.02 5.61 10.89
C GLU A 36 -5.02 6.17 11.91
N TYR A 37 -3.75 6.28 11.52
CA TYR A 37 -2.68 6.87 12.32
C TYR A 37 -2.30 8.24 11.75
N PRO A 38 -1.88 9.21 12.59
CA PRO A 38 -1.46 10.55 12.15
C PRO A 38 -0.07 10.51 11.51
N ILE A 39 0.12 9.66 10.50
CA ILE A 39 1.36 9.50 9.74
C ILE A 39 1.07 9.89 8.30
N ARG A 40 1.82 10.88 7.79
CA ARG A 40 1.72 11.36 6.42
C ARG A 40 3.05 11.15 5.72
N ALA A 41 3.00 10.85 4.43
CA ALA A 41 4.20 10.80 3.60
C ALA A 41 4.77 12.20 3.36
N ASP A 42 6.09 12.31 3.40
CA ASP A 42 6.84 13.50 2.99
C ASP A 42 6.86 13.62 1.45
N TYR A 43 6.88 12.48 0.76
CA TYR A 43 6.86 12.40 -0.70
C TYR A 43 5.79 11.43 -1.18
N VAL A 44 4.98 11.88 -2.14
CA VAL A 44 3.92 11.10 -2.76
C VAL A 44 4.12 11.12 -4.26
N GLY A 45 4.22 9.94 -4.89
CA GLY A 45 4.30 9.83 -6.36
C GLY A 45 2.96 10.13 -7.02
N PHE A 46 1.90 9.46 -6.56
CA PHE A 46 0.55 9.60 -7.10
C PHE A 46 -0.50 9.55 -5.98
N ALA A 47 -1.45 10.49 -6.00
CA ALA A 47 -2.50 10.60 -5.01
C ALA A 47 -3.88 10.39 -5.66
N LEU A 48 -4.70 9.50 -5.12
CA LEU A 48 -6.02 9.19 -5.66
C LEU A 48 -7.03 8.83 -4.56
N GLY A 49 -8.26 9.31 -4.70
CA GLY A 49 -9.36 8.91 -3.84
C GLY A 49 -9.92 7.56 -4.29
N VAL A 50 -9.73 6.53 -3.48
CA VAL A 50 -10.18 5.16 -3.82
C VAL A 50 -11.32 4.76 -2.88
N PRO A 51 -12.49 4.36 -3.41
CA PRO A 51 -13.58 3.84 -2.59
C PRO A 51 -13.12 2.70 -1.69
N ALA A 52 -13.70 2.56 -0.50
CA ALA A 52 -13.28 1.56 0.48
C ALA A 52 -13.37 0.10 -0.02
N ASN A 53 -14.20 -0.18 -1.03
CA ASN A 53 -14.37 -1.49 -1.66
C ASN A 53 -13.42 -1.74 -2.85
N ARG A 54 -12.48 -0.84 -3.12
CA ARG A 54 -11.47 -0.93 -4.18
C ARG A 54 -10.07 -1.00 -3.57
N LYS A 55 -9.17 -1.70 -4.25
CA LYS A 55 -7.74 -1.79 -3.90
C LYS A 55 -6.91 -1.18 -5.00
N ILE A 56 -5.72 -0.71 -4.62
CA ILE A 56 -4.67 -0.37 -5.57
C ILE A 56 -3.66 -1.51 -5.58
N LEU A 57 -3.39 -2.03 -6.77
CA LEU A 57 -2.29 -2.93 -7.07
C LEU A 57 -1.18 -2.09 -7.71
N VAL A 58 0.05 -2.30 -7.25
CA VAL A 58 1.25 -1.71 -7.83
C VAL A 58 2.10 -2.89 -8.26
N GLU A 59 2.45 -2.93 -9.55
CA GLU A 59 3.31 -3.95 -10.13
C GLU A 59 4.63 -3.29 -10.56
N PHE A 60 5.74 -4.00 -10.37
CA PHE A 60 7.06 -3.59 -10.83
C PHE A 60 7.64 -4.65 -11.77
N VAL A 61 8.38 -4.24 -12.80
CA VAL A 61 8.93 -5.17 -13.81
C VAL A 61 9.81 -6.23 -13.15
N GLU A 62 10.57 -5.85 -12.13
CA GLU A 62 11.53 -6.69 -11.41
C GLU A 62 10.85 -7.85 -10.65
N GLU A 63 9.63 -7.66 -10.17
CA GLU A 63 8.91 -8.64 -9.35
C GLU A 63 7.79 -9.34 -10.13
N ASP A 64 7.07 -8.61 -10.98
CA ASP A 64 5.80 -9.04 -11.58
C ASP A 64 5.84 -9.13 -13.12
N GLY A 65 6.92 -8.64 -13.77
CA GLY A 65 7.05 -8.63 -15.23
C GLY A 65 6.21 -7.55 -15.94
N ALA A 66 5.55 -6.68 -15.19
CA ALA A 66 4.78 -5.54 -15.67
C ALA A 66 5.02 -4.32 -14.77
N ASP A 67 4.85 -3.10 -15.31
CA ASP A 67 4.93 -1.85 -14.56
C ASP A 67 3.59 -1.13 -14.61
N GLY A 68 3.02 -0.80 -13.45
CA GLY A 68 1.77 -0.06 -13.43
C GLY A 68 1.10 0.06 -12.07
N ILE A 69 0.13 0.97 -12.03
CA ILE A 69 -0.76 1.20 -10.90
C ILE A 69 -2.18 0.89 -11.38
N PHE A 70 -2.81 -0.13 -10.77
CA PHE A 70 -4.12 -0.63 -11.17
C PHE A 70 -5.13 -0.51 -10.04
N GLU A 71 -6.33 -0.04 -10.35
CA GLU A 71 -7.46 -0.15 -9.42
C GLU A 71 -8.18 -1.48 -9.64
N VAL A 72 -8.26 -2.30 -8.58
CA VAL A 72 -8.90 -3.62 -8.63
C VAL A 72 -10.05 -3.71 -7.63
N GLY A 73 -11.10 -4.46 -8.00
CA GLY A 73 -12.22 -4.74 -7.09
C GLY A 73 -11.77 -5.59 -5.91
N TRP A 74 -12.35 -5.37 -4.72
CA TRP A 74 -12.24 -6.35 -3.64
C TRP A 74 -12.88 -7.66 -4.12
N ARG A 75 -12.07 -8.69 -4.39
CA ARG A 75 -12.60 -10.03 -4.68
C ARG A 75 -13.26 -10.54 -3.40
N SER A 76 -14.57 -10.32 -3.27
CA SER A 76 -15.42 -11.13 -2.42
C SER A 76 -15.23 -12.56 -2.87
N GLY A 77 -14.75 -13.44 -1.99
CA GLY A 77 -14.54 -14.83 -2.33
C GLY A 77 -15.86 -15.49 -2.74
N THR A 78 -16.08 -15.61 -4.04
CA THR A 78 -17.03 -16.58 -4.61
C THR A 78 -16.49 -16.99 -5.98
N GLY A 79 -16.12 -18.27 -6.11
CA GLY A 79 -15.64 -18.82 -7.37
C GLY A 79 -14.76 -20.05 -7.24
N ALA A 80 -15.12 -21.01 -6.39
CA ALA A 80 -14.82 -22.40 -6.71
C ALA A 80 -15.67 -22.76 -7.93
N GLN A 81 -15.13 -22.55 -9.13
CA GLN A 81 -15.66 -23.19 -10.34
C GLN A 81 -14.52 -23.98 -10.98
N SER A 82 -14.39 -25.20 -10.48
CA SER A 82 -13.70 -26.35 -11.08
C SER A 82 -14.44 -27.55 -10.51
N GLY A 83 -15.16 -28.39 -11.25
CA GLY A 83 -15.42 -28.47 -12.68
C GLY A 83 -16.34 -29.68 -12.93
N ASN A 84 -16.49 -30.01 -14.22
CA ASN A 84 -16.92 -31.30 -14.77
C ASN A 84 -18.44 -31.57 -14.85
N ARG A 85 -19.05 -31.19 -15.98
CA ARG A 85 -19.50 -32.09 -17.07
C ARG A 85 -20.13 -31.26 -18.19
#